data_AF-A0A661LKU1-F1
#
_entry.id   AF-A0A661LKU1-F1
#
_cell.length_a   1.000
_cell.length_b   1.000
_cell.length_c   1.000
_cell.angle_alpha   90.00
_cell.angle_beta   90.00
_cell.angle_gamma   90.00
#
_symmetry.space_group_name_H-M   'P 1'
#
loop_
_entity.id
_entity.type
_entity.pdbx_description
1 polymer ?
#
loop_
_entity_poly.entity_id
_entity_poly.type
_entity_poly.pdbx_seq_one_letter_code
_entity_poly.pdbx_strand_id
1 'polypeptide(L)'
;GQPIRRDVINSIYKNAAENDPRGYLHYTEEQNVSSDIIGLPCAAAIIEAHETHTRTAEVAIDLTKVCSAEPGAAPSPANMVRIAITQAVIYGWYDNELGSYVNMLGDRTVSIAESM
;
A
#
# COMPACT_ATOMS: atom_id res chain seq x y z
N GLY A 1 15.60 -4.44 -11.59
CA GLY A 1 15.42 -4.79 -10.16
C GLY A 1 14.62 -6.07 -10.08
N GLN A 2 14.68 -6.78 -8.95
CA GLN A 2 13.80 -7.94 -8.73
C GLN A 2 12.33 -7.48 -8.68
N PRO A 3 11.37 -8.25 -9.22
CA PRO A 3 9.95 -7.92 -9.15
C PRO A 3 9.47 -7.88 -7.70
N ILE A 4 8.61 -6.92 -7.36
CA ILE A 4 8.02 -6.84 -6.02
C ILE A 4 6.87 -7.85 -5.95
N ARG A 5 6.95 -8.78 -5.00
CA ARG A 5 5.93 -9.81 -4.77
C ARG A 5 5.00 -9.43 -3.62
N ARG A 6 3.79 -10.01 -3.60
CA ARG A 6 2.84 -9.84 -2.48
C ARG A 6 3.47 -10.07 -1.11
N ASP A 7 4.35 -11.05 -0.96
CA ASP A 7 4.95 -11.41 0.33
C ASP A 7 5.80 -10.26 0.90
N VAL A 8 6.49 -9.51 0.03
CA VAL A 8 7.25 -8.32 0.42
C VAL A 8 6.29 -7.25 0.94
N ILE A 9 5.21 -6.96 0.20
CA ILE A 9 4.22 -5.95 0.57
C ILE A 9 3.52 -6.34 1.89
N ASN A 10 3.08 -7.60 2.00
CA ASN A 10 2.43 -8.13 3.18
C ASN A 10 3.34 -8.06 4.40
N SER A 11 4.63 -8.36 4.25
CA SER A 11 5.60 -8.24 5.35
C SER A 11 5.74 -6.79 5.85
N ILE A 12 5.64 -5.80 4.97
CA ILE A 12 5.69 -4.38 5.35
C ILE A 12 4.46 -4.01 6.18
N TYR A 13 3.26 -4.35 5.72
CA TYR A 13 2.03 -4.05 6.46
C TYR A 13 1.95 -4.81 7.78
N LYS A 14 2.34 -6.10 7.79
CA LYS A 14 2.41 -6.90 9.01
C LYS A 14 3.37 -6.28 10.03
N ASN A 15 4.57 -5.94 9.60
CA ASN A 15 5.54 -5.30 10.48
C ASN A 15 5.05 -3.93 10.97
N ALA A 16 4.42 -3.13 10.11
CA ALA A 16 3.86 -1.84 10.50
C ALA A 16 2.74 -1.99 11.54
N ALA A 17 1.85 -2.97 11.39
CA ALA A 17 0.80 -3.29 12.36
C ALA A 17 1.38 -3.78 13.70
N GLU A 18 2.38 -4.66 13.68
CA GLU A 18 3.07 -5.17 14.88
C GLU A 18 3.79 -4.07 15.67
N ASN A 19 4.23 -3.00 14.99
CA ASN A 19 4.96 -1.89 15.59
C ASN A 19 4.10 -0.64 15.79
N ASP A 20 2.78 -0.72 15.62
CA ASP A 20 1.87 0.41 15.84
C ASP A 20 1.53 0.53 17.35
N PRO A 21 2.08 1.53 18.07
CA PRO A 21 1.84 1.67 19.50
C PRO A 21 0.38 2.01 19.83
N ARG A 22 -0.40 2.51 18.87
CA ARG A 22 -1.82 2.82 19.05
C ARG A 22 -2.74 1.70 18.59
N GLY A 23 -2.21 0.70 17.89
CA GLY A 23 -2.99 -0.42 17.36
C GLY A 23 -4.06 0.03 16.35
N TYR A 24 -3.79 1.07 15.57
CA TYR A 24 -4.70 1.58 14.55
C TYR A 24 -4.64 0.78 13.25
N LEU A 25 -3.44 0.32 12.87
CA LEU A 25 -3.26 -0.53 11.71
C LEU A 25 -3.36 -2.00 12.11
N HIS A 26 -4.29 -2.71 11.49
CA HIS A 26 -4.46 -4.16 11.64
C HIS A 26 -4.02 -4.88 10.37
N TYR A 27 -3.55 -6.12 10.53
CA TYR A 27 -3.17 -7.01 9.45
C TYR A 27 -3.90 -8.34 9.63
N THR A 28 -4.52 -8.86 8.57
CA THR A 28 -5.19 -10.16 8.56
C THR A 28 -4.88 -10.92 7.29
N GLU A 29 -4.77 -12.25 7.40
CA GLU A 29 -4.68 -13.18 6.27
C GLU A 29 -5.99 -13.94 6.05
N GLU A 30 -7.04 -13.59 6.80
CA GLU A 30 -8.38 -14.11 6.62
C GLU A 30 -9.04 -13.50 5.37
N GLN A 31 -10.06 -14.18 4.86
CA GLN A 31 -10.89 -13.70 3.76
C GLN A 31 -12.19 -13.16 4.35
N ASN A 32 -12.21 -11.86 4.66
CA ASN A 32 -13.33 -11.26 5.39
C ASN A 32 -14.43 -10.81 4.43
N VAL A 33 -15.63 -10.64 4.99
CA VAL A 33 -16.71 -9.85 4.39
C VAL A 33 -17.01 -8.64 5.28
N SER A 34 -17.83 -7.72 4.77
CA SER A 34 -18.10 -6.45 5.46
C SER A 34 -18.68 -6.61 6.87
N SER A 35 -19.43 -7.68 7.14
CA SER A 35 -20.00 -7.93 8.47
C SER A 35 -18.96 -8.27 9.53
N ASP A 36 -17.80 -8.81 9.13
CA ASP A 36 -16.74 -9.20 10.05
C ASP A 36 -15.98 -7.99 10.60
N ILE A 37 -16.15 -6.83 9.95
CA ILE A 37 -15.46 -5.58 10.27
C ILE A 37 -16.25 -4.72 11.26
N ILE A 38 -17.57 -4.93 11.34
CA ILE A 38 -18.47 -4.09 12.11
C ILE A 38 -18.08 -4.10 13.59
N GLY A 39 -17.88 -2.91 14.14
CA GLY A 39 -17.63 -2.74 15.56
C GLY A 39 -16.25 -3.21 16.02
N LEU A 40 -15.28 -3.40 15.11
CA LEU A 40 -13.87 -3.58 15.50
C LEU A 40 -13.32 -2.25 16.04
N PRO A 41 -13.17 -2.09 17.37
CA PRO A 41 -12.76 -0.83 17.95
C PRO A 41 -11.29 -0.55 17.62
N CYS A 42 -10.96 0.73 17.45
CA CYS A 42 -9.58 1.22 17.23
C CYS A 42 -8.93 0.80 15.91
N ALA A 43 -9.51 -0.09 15.10
CA ALA A 43 -8.94 -0.47 13.81
C ALA A 43 -9.17 0.60 12.74
N ALA A 44 -8.28 1.57 12.61
CA ALA A 44 -8.33 2.62 11.57
C ALA A 44 -8.35 2.05 10.14
N ALA A 45 -7.56 1.01 9.93
CA ALA A 45 -7.52 0.25 8.69
C ALA A 45 -7.12 -1.19 8.99
N ILE A 46 -7.76 -2.15 8.32
CA ILE A 46 -7.45 -3.58 8.41
C ILE A 46 -6.98 -4.02 7.04
N ILE A 47 -5.70 -4.34 6.90
CA ILE A 47 -5.12 -4.81 5.64
C ILE A 47 -5.48 -6.28 5.45
N GLU A 48 -6.23 -6.59 4.39
CA GLU A 48 -6.56 -7.95 4.01
C GLU A 48 -5.50 -8.50 3.06
N ALA A 49 -4.49 -9.12 3.67
CA ALA A 49 -3.31 -9.60 2.99
C ALA A 49 -3.60 -10.80 2.08
N HIS A 50 -4.69 -11.55 2.33
CA HIS A 50 -5.17 -12.61 1.43
C HIS A 50 -5.40 -12.06 0.02
N GLU A 51 -6.05 -10.88 -0.07
CA GLU A 51 -6.45 -10.26 -1.33
C GLU A 51 -5.37 -9.35 -1.97
N THR A 52 -4.16 -9.30 -1.42
CA THR A 52 -3.07 -8.51 -2.03
C THR A 52 -2.55 -9.14 -3.32
N HIS A 53 -2.61 -8.39 -4.42
CA HIS A 53 -2.22 -8.83 -5.76
C HIS A 53 -1.11 -7.96 -6.35
N THR A 54 -0.13 -8.61 -7.00
CA THR A 54 0.97 -7.94 -7.71
C THR A 54 1.08 -8.44 -9.15
N ARG A 55 1.21 -7.53 -10.12
CA ARG A 55 1.48 -7.83 -11.52
C ARG A 55 2.72 -7.08 -12.00
N THR A 56 3.74 -7.79 -12.45
CA THR A 56 4.94 -7.17 -13.02
C THR A 56 4.92 -7.22 -14.54
N ALA A 57 5.28 -6.11 -15.18
CA ALA A 57 5.56 -6.04 -16.62
C ALA A 57 6.90 -5.36 -16.86
N GLU A 58 7.62 -5.78 -17.89
CA GLU A 58 8.81 -5.06 -18.36
C GLU A 58 8.42 -4.04 -19.42
N VAL A 59 8.88 -2.80 -19.24
CA VAL A 59 8.75 -1.73 -20.23
C VAL A 59 10.13 -1.40 -20.77
N ALA A 60 10.25 -1.42 -22.10
CA ALA A 60 11.46 -0.98 -22.79
C ALA A 60 11.33 0.51 -23.11
N ILE A 61 12.19 1.33 -22.51
CA ILE A 61 12.24 2.78 -22.65
C ILE A 61 13.38 3.14 -23.59
N ASP A 62 13.07 3.91 -24.63
CA ASP A 62 14.05 4.51 -25.51
C ASP A 62 14.58 5.80 -24.88
N LEU A 63 15.84 5.76 -24.43
CA LEU A 63 16.48 6.89 -23.75
C LEU A 63 16.60 8.13 -24.65
N THR A 64 16.61 7.98 -25.97
CA THR A 64 16.69 9.12 -26.90
C THR A 64 15.44 10.01 -26.86
N LYS A 65 14.31 9.46 -26.41
CA LYS A 65 13.04 10.19 -26.25
C LYS A 65 12.89 10.84 -24.88
N VAL A 66 13.64 10.37 -23.89
CA VAL A 66 13.54 10.81 -22.48
C VAL A 66 14.64 11.80 -22.13
N CYS A 67 15.86 11.51 -22.55
CA CYS A 67 16.95 12.47 -22.51
C CYS A 67 16.83 13.35 -23.74
N SER A 68 17.06 14.67 -23.62
CA SER A 68 17.12 15.60 -24.76
C SER A 68 18.30 15.23 -25.67
N ALA A 69 18.14 14.17 -26.45
CA ALA A 69 19.09 13.75 -27.46
C ALA A 69 18.90 14.61 -28.71
N GLU A 70 20.00 14.80 -29.44
CA GLU A 70 20.04 15.45 -30.75
C GLU A 70 18.86 14.98 -31.64
N PRO A 71 18.04 15.91 -32.18
CA PRO A 71 16.92 15.56 -33.06
C PRO A 71 17.41 14.74 -34.26
N GLY A 72 16.96 13.49 -34.37
CA GLY A 72 17.26 12.61 -35.52
C GLY A 72 18.14 11.39 -35.22
N ALA A 73 18.55 11.17 -33.97
CA ALA A 73 19.19 9.90 -33.59
C ALA A 73 18.22 8.71 -33.74
N ALA A 74 18.59 7.72 -34.55
CA ALA A 74 17.80 6.50 -34.70
C ALA A 74 17.80 5.68 -33.40
N PRO A 75 16.69 5.01 -33.05
CA PRO A 75 16.65 4.13 -31.89
C PRO A 75 17.66 3.00 -32.05
N SER A 76 18.60 2.91 -31.11
CA SER A 76 19.62 1.86 -31.04
C SER A 76 19.32 0.93 -29.86
N PRO A 77 19.58 -0.39 -29.96
CA PRO A 77 19.49 -1.31 -28.83
C PRO A 77 20.33 -0.87 -27.62
N ALA A 78 21.43 -0.16 -27.86
CA ALA A 78 22.28 0.41 -26.81
C ALA A 78 21.59 1.54 -26.02
N ASN A 79 20.56 2.16 -26.59
CA ASN A 79 19.79 3.24 -25.99
C ASN A 79 18.44 2.76 -25.42
N MET A 80 18.19 1.45 -25.41
CA MET A 80 16.98 0.88 -24.81
C MET A 80 17.27 0.41 -23.37
N VAL A 81 16.51 0.93 -22.40
CA VAL A 81 16.54 0.46 -21.02
C VAL A 81 15.28 -0.33 -20.71
N ARG A 82 15.44 -1.54 -20.18
CA ARG A 82 14.32 -2.36 -19.69
C ARG A 82 14.11 -2.11 -18.20
N ILE A 83 12.91 -1.69 -17.83
CA ILE A 83 12.52 -1.45 -16.45
C ILE A 83 11.35 -2.38 -16.12
N ALA A 84 11.48 -3.13 -15.02
CA ALA A 84 10.39 -3.88 -14.45
C ALA A 84 9.49 -2.94 -13.64
N ILE A 85 8.21 -2.84 -14.01
CA ILE A 85 7.19 -2.08 -13.29
C ILE A 85 6.26 -3.09 -12.63
N THR A 86 6.15 -3.03 -11.31
CA THR A 86 5.18 -3.83 -10.55
C THR A 86 3.97 -2.97 -10.21
N GLN A 87 2.80 -3.36 -10.69
CA GLN A 87 1.52 -2.88 -10.18
C GLN A 87 1.13 -3.71 -8.95
N ALA A 88 0.79 -3.06 -7.85
CA ALA A 88 0.24 -3.71 -6.66
C ALA A 88 -1.18 -3.20 -6.39
N VAL A 89 -2.07 -4.10 -5.97
CA VAL A 89 -3.42 -3.80 -5.48
C VAL A 89 -3.50 -4.36 -4.07
N ILE A 90 -3.76 -3.49 -3.11
CA ILE A 90 -3.85 -3.80 -1.69
C ILE A 90 -5.28 -3.52 -1.25
N TYR A 91 -5.87 -4.47 -0.54
CA TYR A 91 -7.23 -4.38 -0.03
C TYR A 91 -7.20 -4.05 1.46
N GLY A 92 -8.11 -3.18 1.87
CA GLY A 92 -8.25 -2.79 3.26
C GLY A 92 -9.69 -2.52 3.62
N TRP A 93 -10.05 -2.87 4.84
CA TRP A 93 -11.34 -2.60 5.45
C TRP A 93 -11.23 -1.49 6.48
N TYR A 94 -12.35 -0.83 6.72
CA TYR A 94 -12.56 0.06 7.85
C TYR A 94 -14.06 0.14 8.15
N ASP A 95 -14.42 0.23 9.42
CA ASP A 95 -15.78 0.58 9.83
C ASP A 95 -15.90 2.11 9.78
N ASN A 96 -16.63 2.61 8.78
CA ASN A 96 -16.76 4.04 8.52
C ASN A 96 -17.58 4.78 9.60
N GLU A 97 -18.16 4.08 10.56
CA GLU A 97 -18.96 4.65 11.65
C GLU A 97 -18.31 4.37 13.00
N LEU A 98 -18.92 3.48 13.80
CA LEU A 98 -18.67 3.36 15.23
C LEU A 98 -17.37 2.62 15.54
N GLY A 99 -17.05 1.55 14.81
CA GLY A 99 -15.86 0.73 15.08
C GLY A 99 -14.56 1.51 14.93
N SER A 100 -14.34 2.11 13.76
CA SER A 100 -13.08 2.78 13.45
C SER A 100 -13.17 4.30 13.62
N TYR A 101 -13.97 4.98 12.80
CA TYR A 101 -13.88 6.43 12.63
C TYR A 101 -14.19 7.21 13.93
N VAL A 102 -15.29 6.87 14.60
CA VAL A 102 -15.71 7.57 15.84
C VAL A 102 -14.71 7.36 16.97
N ASN A 103 -14.15 6.15 17.11
CA ASN A 103 -13.12 5.88 18.12
C ASN A 103 -11.85 6.70 17.87
N MET A 104 -11.37 6.75 16.62
CA MET A 104 -10.20 7.57 16.27
C MET A 104 -10.44 9.06 16.53
N LEU A 105 -11.65 9.55 16.27
CA LEU A 105 -12.01 10.93 16.58
C LEU A 105 -11.96 11.19 18.10
N GLY A 106 -12.45 10.25 18.91
CA GLY A 106 -12.37 10.31 20.37
C GLY A 106 -10.92 10.36 20.87
N ASP A 107 -10.07 9.45 20.39
CA ASP A 107 -8.64 9.45 20.71
C ASP A 107 -7.95 10.75 20.30
N ARG A 108 -8.36 11.34 19.17
CA ARG A 108 -7.84 12.63 18.73
C ARG A 108 -8.23 13.74 19.71
N THR A 109 -9.46 13.76 20.20
CA THR A 109 -9.90 14.73 21.22
C THR A 109 -9.06 14.62 22.49
N VAL A 110 -8.78 13.40 22.97
CA VAL A 110 -7.90 13.17 24.13
C VAL A 110 -6.50 13.71 23.86
N SER A 111 -5.92 13.38 22.71
CA SER A 111 -4.56 13.85 22.37
C SER A 111 -4.44 15.37 22.28
N ILE A 112 -5.50 16.07 21.88
CA ILE A 112 -5.55 17.54 21.88
C ILE A 112 -5.57 18.05 23.32
N ALA A 113 -6.40 17.48 24.18
CA ALA A 113 -6.49 17.88 25.58
C ALA A 113 -5.16 17.68 26.33
N GLU A 114 -4.42 16.60 26.04
CA GLU A 114 -3.09 16.35 26.61
C GLU A 114 -2.01 17.32 26.09
N SER A 115 -2.23 17.94 24.92
CA SER A 115 -1.30 18.89 24.31
C SER A 115 -1.51 20.35 24.72
N MET A 116 -2.56 20.64 25.49
CA MET A 116 -2.89 21.95 26.04
C MET A 116 -2.23 22.17 27.40
#